data_AF-K1S2G5-F1
#
_entry.id   AF-K1S2G5-F1
#
_cell.length_a   1.000
_cell.length_b   1.000
_cell.length_c   1.000
_cell.angle_alpha   90.00
_cell.angle_beta   90.00
_cell.angle_gamma   90.00
#
_symmetry.space_group_name_H-M   'P 1'
#
loop_
_entity.id
_entity.type
_entity.pdbx_description
1 polymer ?
#
loop_
_entity_poly.entity_id
_entity_poly.type
_entity_poly.pdbx_seq_one_letter_code
_entity_poly.pdbx_strand_id
1 'polypeptide(L)'
;MSSAVTITTHSPYVVTAFNVLIRAAQAEKKDQKATYQIVPQEQIVPIDEIRAYYIREDGTMSDIRDTEIGMISGTELDHASDCVEDKLTLLNDIIYAE
;
A
#
# COMPACT_ATOMS: atom_id res chain seq x y z
N MET A 1 25.67 -6.75 6.68
CA MET A 1 25.25 -5.59 5.88
C MET A 1 23.73 -5.56 5.90
N SER A 2 23.12 -4.50 6.41
CA SER A 2 21.67 -4.30 6.31
C SER A 2 21.37 -3.56 5.01
N SER A 3 20.72 -4.24 4.07
CA SER A 3 20.23 -3.61 2.83
C SER A 3 18.85 -3.03 3.07
N ALA A 4 18.55 -1.86 2.50
CA ALA A 4 17.25 -1.23 2.58
C ALA A 4 16.82 -0.72 1.20
N VAL A 5 15.53 -0.79 0.91
CA VAL A 5 14.90 -0.27 -0.31
C VAL A 5 13.85 0.74 0.09
N THR A 6 13.84 1.90 -0.56
CA THR A 6 12.79 2.92 -0.37
C THR A 6 12.01 3.06 -1.67
N ILE A 7 10.69 3.01 -1.57
CA ILE A 7 9.75 3.13 -2.69
C ILE A 7 8.77 4.24 -2.37
N THR A 8 8.62 5.19 -3.28
CA THR A 8 7.54 6.19 -3.24
C THR A 8 6.57 5.88 -4.37
N THR A 9 5.29 5.75 -4.06
CA THR A 9 4.27 5.36 -5.03
C THR A 9 2.96 6.05 -4.71
N HIS A 10 2.23 6.40 -5.76
CA HIS A 10 0.82 6.79 -5.68
C HIS A 10 -0.11 5.61 -5.97
N SER A 11 0.43 4.44 -6.34
CA SER A 11 -0.38 3.29 -6.71
C SER A 11 -0.81 2.50 -5.47
N PRO A 12 -2.12 2.46 -5.13
CA PRO A 12 -2.62 1.63 -4.03
C PRO A 12 -2.31 0.14 -4.26
N TYR A 13 -2.16 -0.28 -5.52
CA TYR A 13 -1.82 -1.66 -5.88
C TYR A 13 -0.43 -2.10 -5.41
N VAL A 14 0.52 -1.17 -5.31
CA VAL A 14 1.85 -1.49 -4.75
C VAL A 14 1.71 -1.83 -3.26
N VAL A 15 0.90 -1.07 -2.51
CA VAL A 15 0.61 -1.36 -1.10
C VAL A 15 -0.13 -2.69 -0.95
N THR A 16 -1.11 -2.96 -1.81
CA THR A 16 -1.83 -4.24 -1.82
C THR A 16 -0.89 -5.43 -2.09
N ALA A 17 0.08 -5.28 -3.00
CA ALA A 17 1.08 -6.32 -3.26
C ALA A 17 1.95 -6.60 -2.01
N PHE A 18 2.37 -5.58 -1.28
CA PHE A 18 3.08 -5.78 0.00
C PHE A 18 2.18 -6.45 1.04
N ASN A 19 0.89 -6.10 1.11
CA ASN A 19 -0.05 -6.75 2.02
C ASN A 19 -0.16 -8.26 1.76
N VAL A 20 -0.04 -8.74 0.52
CA VAL A 20 0.02 -10.19 0.24
C VAL A 20 1.22 -10.84 0.93
N LEU A 21 2.40 -10.22 0.85
CA LEU A 21 3.62 -10.76 1.47
C LEU A 21 3.54 -10.75 3.00
N ILE A 22 2.95 -9.68 3.56
CA ILE A 22 2.72 -9.58 5.01
C ILE A 22 1.67 -10.60 5.49
N ARG A 23 0.59 -10.81 4.71
CA ARG A 23 -0.41 -11.86 4.99
C ARG A 23 0.22 -13.24 4.95
N ALA A 24 1.12 -13.51 4.02
CA ALA A 24 1.86 -14.77 3.99
C ALA A 24 2.66 -14.99 5.28
N ALA A 25 3.28 -13.96 5.85
CA ALA A 25 4.00 -14.08 7.13
C ALA A 25 3.09 -14.46 8.31
N GLN A 26 1.81 -14.09 8.26
CA GLN A 26 0.83 -14.52 9.25
C GLN A 26 0.29 -15.93 8.99
N ALA A 27 0.02 -16.26 7.72
CA ALA A 27 -0.45 -17.58 7.31
C ALA A 27 0.60 -18.67 7.57
N GLU A 28 1.88 -18.35 7.37
CA GLU A 28 3.03 -19.24 7.65
C GLU A 28 3.04 -19.72 9.10
N LYS A 29 2.65 -18.86 10.06
CA LYS A 29 2.54 -19.22 11.49
C LYS A 29 1.42 -20.22 11.78
N LYS A 30 0.47 -20.40 10.85
CA LYS A 30 -0.67 -21.32 10.97
C LYS A 30 -0.46 -22.60 10.18
N ASP A 31 -0.03 -22.49 8.92
CA ASP A 31 0.29 -23.61 8.04
C ASP A 31 1.36 -23.19 7.03
N GLN A 32 2.60 -23.60 7.28
CA GLN A 32 3.74 -23.30 6.43
C GLN A 32 3.59 -23.93 5.04
N LYS A 33 3.18 -25.21 4.98
CA LYS A 33 3.17 -25.97 3.73
C LYS A 33 2.13 -25.42 2.77
N ALA A 34 0.94 -25.10 3.26
CA ALA A 34 -0.10 -24.47 2.43
C ALA A 34 0.31 -23.06 2.01
N THR A 35 0.92 -22.29 2.91
CA THR A 35 1.38 -20.92 2.60
C THR A 35 2.42 -20.90 1.49
N TYR A 36 3.41 -21.79 1.55
CA TYR A 36 4.49 -21.85 0.55
C TYR A 36 4.04 -22.32 -0.84
N GLN A 37 2.85 -22.91 -0.96
CA GLN A 37 2.25 -23.21 -2.26
C GLN A 37 1.67 -21.96 -2.94
N ILE A 38 1.39 -20.90 -2.17
CA ILE A 38 0.78 -19.66 -2.65
C ILE A 38 1.85 -18.56 -2.82
N VAL A 39 2.70 -18.38 -1.80
CA VAL A 39 3.78 -17.39 -1.78
C VAL A 39 5.10 -18.09 -1.44
N PRO A 40 6.13 -18.01 -2.31
CA PRO A 40 7.46 -18.57 -2.01
C PRO A 40 8.02 -18.03 -0.69
N GLN A 41 8.67 -18.90 0.07
CA GLN A 41 9.18 -18.57 1.40
C GLN A 41 10.13 -17.34 1.38
N GLU A 42 10.93 -17.20 0.33
CA GLU A 42 11.91 -16.11 0.18
C GLU A 42 11.27 -14.75 -0.09
N GLN A 43 9.97 -14.72 -0.42
CA GLN A 43 9.21 -13.50 -0.67
C GLN A 43 8.41 -13.05 0.55
N ILE A 44 8.32 -13.86 1.60
CA ILE A 44 7.55 -13.54 2.80
C ILE A 44 8.25 -12.41 3.56
N VAL A 45 7.51 -11.33 3.84
CA VAL A 45 8.03 -10.16 4.54
C VAL A 45 7.20 -9.90 5.80
N PRO A 46 7.77 -10.07 7.00
CA PRO A 46 7.12 -9.69 8.25
C PRO A 46 6.83 -8.18 8.34
N ILE A 47 5.72 -7.79 8.96
CA ILE A 47 5.33 -6.36 9.04
C ILE A 47 6.33 -5.50 9.82
N ASP A 48 7.05 -6.09 10.77
CA ASP A 48 8.08 -5.45 11.57
C ASP A 48 9.35 -5.10 10.76
N GLU A 49 9.55 -5.74 9.60
CA GLU A 49 10.59 -5.38 8.63
C GLU A 49 10.17 -4.23 7.70
N ILE A 50 8.88 -3.88 7.68
CA ILE A 50 8.35 -2.81 6.82
C ILE A 50 8.18 -1.52 7.62
N ARG A 51 8.49 -0.40 6.97
CA ARG A 51 8.12 0.95 7.38
C ARG A 51 7.28 1.56 6.25
N ALA A 52 6.05 1.95 6.55
CA ALA A 52 5.13 2.51 5.58
C ALA A 52 4.56 3.83 6.10
N TYR A 53 4.71 4.89 5.32
CA TYR A 53 4.29 6.22 5.72
C TYR A 53 3.50 6.89 4.61
N TYR A 54 2.44 7.60 4.99
CA TYR A 54 1.74 8.53 4.12
C TYR A 54 2.24 9.95 4.38
N ILE A 55 2.59 10.65 3.30
CA ILE A 55 3.03 12.05 3.33
C ILE A 55 1.82 12.92 3.01
N ARG A 56 1.41 13.75 3.98
CA ARG A 56 0.29 14.68 3.84
C ARG A 56 0.70 15.95 3.09
N GLU A 57 -0.30 16.69 2.63
CA GLU A 57 -0.10 17.97 1.92
C GLU A 57 0.65 19.02 2.76
N ASP A 58 0.50 18.98 4.09
CA ASP A 58 1.20 19.87 5.03
C ASP A 58 2.67 19.47 5.28
N GLY A 59 3.16 18.43 4.58
CA GLY A 59 4.52 17.90 4.72
C GLY A 59 4.71 16.98 5.93
N THR A 60 3.66 16.68 6.71
CA THR A 60 3.75 15.73 7.82
C THR A 60 3.67 14.29 7.34
N MET A 61 4.29 13.38 8.11
CA MET A 61 4.24 11.94 7.85
C MET A 61 3.37 11.24 8.88
N SER A 62 2.59 10.26 8.43
CA SER A 62 1.82 9.38 9.30
C SER A 62 2.17 7.92 9.04
N ASP A 63 2.32 7.14 10.11
CA ASP A 63 2.47 5.69 10.00
C ASP A 63 1.13 5.09 9.57
N ILE A 64 1.14 4.35 8.46
CA ILE A 64 -0.05 3.73 7.88
C ILE A 64 -0.04 2.20 8.05
N ARG A 65 0.86 1.67 8.88
CA ARG A 65 0.86 0.26 9.27
C ARG A 65 -0.19 0.03 10.35
N ASP A 66 -1.12 -0.86 10.07
CA ASP A 66 -1.97 -1.47 11.07
C ASP A 66 -1.25 -2.72 11.62
N THR A 67 -0.64 -2.59 12.78
CA THR A 67 0.10 -3.69 13.41
C THR A 67 -0.82 -4.70 14.12
N GLU A 68 -2.07 -4.34 14.41
CA GLU A 68 -3.04 -5.25 15.03
C GLU A 68 -3.55 -6.24 13.99
N ILE A 69 -3.99 -5.73 12.85
CA ILE A 69 -4.46 -6.54 11.74
C ILE A 69 -3.26 -7.12 10.98
N GLY A 70 -2.14 -6.41 10.94
CA GLY A 70 -0.90 -6.77 10.25
C GLY A 70 -0.91 -6.40 8.77
N MET A 71 -1.40 -5.22 8.41
CA MET A 71 -1.47 -4.74 7.03
C MET A 71 -1.06 -3.28 6.95
N ILE A 72 -0.83 -2.78 5.74
CA ILE A 72 -0.63 -1.37 5.42
C ILE A 72 -1.95 -0.84 4.86
N SER A 73 -2.42 0.29 5.38
CA SER A 73 -3.62 0.96 4.87
C SER A 73 -3.33 1.59 3.49
N GLY A 74 -4.19 1.28 2.52
CA GLY A 74 -4.16 1.90 1.19
C GLY A 74 -5.14 3.07 1.03
N THR A 75 -6.05 3.29 1.98
CA THR A 75 -7.16 4.25 1.86
C THR A 75 -6.66 5.67 1.58
N GLU A 76 -5.57 6.08 2.22
CA GLU A 76 -5.00 7.41 2.04
C GLU A 76 -4.42 7.64 0.63
N LEU A 77 -4.07 6.57 -0.10
CA LEU A 77 -3.53 6.64 -1.47
C LEU A 77 -4.61 6.79 -2.54
N ASP A 78 -5.85 6.40 -2.25
CA ASP A 78 -6.95 6.57 -3.21
C ASP A 78 -7.33 8.05 -3.40
N HIS A 79 -7.03 8.92 -2.43
CA HIS A 79 -7.48 10.32 -2.45
C HIS A 79 -6.94 11.18 -3.60
N ALA A 80 -5.76 10.91 -4.19
CA ALA A 80 -5.36 11.73 -5.34
C ALA A 80 -6.00 11.30 -6.67
N SER A 81 -6.71 10.17 -6.71
CA SER A 81 -7.65 9.86 -7.81
C SER A 81 -8.73 10.93 -7.86
N ASP A 82 -9.28 11.28 -6.68
CA ASP A 82 -10.36 12.26 -6.53
C ASP A 82 -9.94 13.62 -7.09
N CYS A 83 -8.73 14.09 -6.77
CA CYS A 83 -8.23 15.39 -7.28
C CYS A 83 -8.05 15.41 -8.81
N VAL A 84 -7.66 14.28 -9.41
CA VAL A 84 -7.55 14.16 -10.88
C VAL A 84 -8.93 14.13 -11.52
N GLU A 85 -9.86 13.38 -10.93
CA GLU A 85 -11.25 13.26 -11.38
C GLU A 85 -12.01 14.59 -11.27
N ASP A 86 -11.80 15.35 -10.20
CA ASP A 86 -12.33 16.71 -10.02
C ASP A 86 -11.87 17.65 -11.13
N LYS A 87 -10.56 17.63 -11.45
CA LYS A 87 -10.00 18.47 -12.52
C LYS A 87 -10.56 18.06 -13.89
N LEU A 88 -10.71 16.76 -14.15
CA LEU A 88 -11.32 16.27 -15.39
C LEU A 88 -12.78 16.72 -15.50
N THR A 89 -13.52 16.67 -14.40
CA THR A 89 -14.92 17.13 -14.34
C THR A 89 -15.02 18.62 -14.69
N LEU A 90 -14.20 19.47 -14.05
CA LEU A 90 -14.16 20.91 -14.34
C LEU A 90 -13.79 21.22 -15.79
N LEU A 91 -12.88 20.45 -16.39
CA LEU A 91 -12.51 20.61 -17.79
C LEU A 91 -13.64 20.16 -18.74
N ASN A 92 -14.34 19.07 -18.41
CA ASN A 92 -15.50 18.61 -19.17
C ASN A 92 -16.63 19.63 -19.14
N ASP A 93 -16.87 20.28 -18.00
CA ASP A 93 -17.85 21.36 -17.90
C ASP A 93 -17.53 22.51 -18.86
N ILE A 94 -16.24 22.83 -19.09
CA ILE A 94 -15.84 23.85 -20.07
C ILE A 94 -16.05 23.36 -21.51
N ILE A 95 -15.71 22.09 -21.79
CA ILE A 95 -15.77 21.51 -23.14
C ILE A 95 -17.22 21.31 -23.61
N TYR A 96 -18.12 21.00 -22.68
CA TYR A 96 -19.50 20.62 -22.97
C TYR A 96 -20.55 21.59 -22.39
N ALA A 97 -20.13 22.76 -21.91
CA ALA A 97 -21.08 23.84 -21.59
C ALA A 97 -21.76 24.33 -22.88
N GLU A 98 -23.08 24.12 -22.97
CA GLU A 98 -23.94 24.78 -23.96
C GLU A 98 -24.16 26.26 -23.63
#